data_AF-A0A540VG35-F1
#
_entry.id   AF-A0A540VG35-F1
#
_cell.length_a   1.000
_cell.length_b   1.000
_cell.length_c   1.000
_cell.angle_alpha   90.00
_cell.angle_beta   90.00
_cell.angle_gamma   90.00
#
_symmetry.space_group_name_H-M   'P 1'
#
loop_
_entity.id
_entity.type
_entity.pdbx_description
1 polymer ?
#
loop_
_entity_poly.entity_id
_entity_poly.type
_entity_poly.pdbx_seq_one_letter_code
_entity_poly.pdbx_strand_id
1 'polypeptide(L)' 'MKPFHKCPVCGGELVEKEVEKLLRGGKHTAVIKVRAEVHSPRGPCAPHPI' A
#
# COMPACT_ATOMS: atom_id res chain seq x y z
N MET A 1 -2.55 -15.28 9.21
CA MET A 1 -3.58 -14.99 8.20
C MET A 1 -3.01 -13.97 7.22
N LYS A 2 -2.86 -14.32 5.93
CA LYS A 2 -2.62 -13.33 4.87
C LYS A 2 -3.97 -13.08 4.20
N PRO A 3 -4.61 -11.93 4.39
CA PRO A 3 -6.03 -11.83 4.11
C PRO A 3 -6.37 -11.82 2.62
N PHE A 4 -5.48 -11.42 1.70
CA PHE A 4 -5.79 -11.38 0.27
C PHE A 4 -4.56 -11.57 -0.65
N HIS A 5 -4.68 -12.42 -1.68
CA HIS A 5 -3.66 -12.61 -2.73
C HIS A 5 -3.77 -11.60 -3.88
N LYS A 6 -4.93 -10.94 -4.01
CA LYS A 6 -5.24 -9.91 -5.01
C LYS A 6 -5.92 -8.75 -4.30
N CYS A 7 -5.94 -7.58 -4.93
CA CYS A 7 -6.64 -6.44 -4.39
C CYS A 7 -8.15 -6.74 -4.30
N PRO A 8 -8.76 -6.67 -3.09
CA PRO A 8 -10.18 -6.98 -2.93
C PRO A 8 -11.11 -5.91 -3.56
N VAL A 9 -10.57 -4.76 -3.97
CA VAL A 9 -11.34 -3.66 -4.57
C VAL A 9 -11.49 -3.81 -6.08
N CYS A 10 -10.39 -4.15 -6.78
CA CYS A 10 -10.37 -4.19 -8.26
C CYS A 10 -9.79 -5.48 -8.84
N GLY A 11 -9.47 -6.48 -8.01
CA GLY A 11 -8.90 -7.76 -8.44
C GLY A 11 -7.46 -7.70 -8.95
N GLY A 12 -6.82 -6.51 -8.91
CA GLY A 12 -5.47 -6.28 -9.39
C GLY A 12 -4.39 -6.98 -8.55
N GLU A 13 -3.21 -7.15 -9.13
CA GLU A 13 -2.06 -7.81 -8.52
C GLU A 13 -1.51 -7.01 -7.33
N LEU A 14 -1.14 -7.73 -6.26
CA LEU A 14 -0.41 -7.19 -5.12
C LEU A 14 1.04 -7.63 -5.19
N VAL A 15 1.96 -6.72 -4.86
CA VAL A 15 3.40 -6.98 -4.82
C VAL A 15 3.96 -6.61 -3.45
N GLU A 16 4.89 -7.39 -2.93
CA GLU A 16 5.59 -7.05 -1.69
C GLU A 16 6.64 -5.98 -1.98
N LYS A 17 6.59 -4.87 -1.23
CA LYS A 17 7.56 -3.78 -1.29
C LYS A 17 7.85 -3.20 0.08
N GLU A 18 9.04 -2.62 0.23
CA GLU A 18 9.30 -1.70 1.33
C GLU A 18 8.65 -0.35 1.03
N VAL A 19 7.81 0.11 1.94
CA VAL A 19 7.08 1.37 1.83
C VAL A 19 7.23 2.20 3.10
N GLU A 20 7.04 3.50 2.96
CA GLU A 20 6.97 4.41 4.10
C GLU A 20 5.54 4.48 4.64
N LYS A 21 5.38 4.24 5.94
CA LYS A 21 4.12 4.45 6.65
C LYS A 21 4.24 5.67 7.54
N LEU A 22 3.34 6.62 7.31
CA LEU A 22 3.15 7.77 8.18
C LEU A 22 2.27 7.37 9.38
N LEU A 23 2.80 7.54 10.59
CA LEU A 23 2.08 7.40 11.84
C LEU A 23 1.80 8.78 12.41
N ARG A 24 0.52 9.12 12.64
CA ARG A 24 0.10 10.41 13.16
C ARG A 24 -0.36 10.26 14.62
N GLY A 25 0.23 11.03 15.53
CA GLY A 25 -0.09 11.02 16.95
C GLY A 25 -0.16 12.43 17.52
N GLY A 26 -1.38 12.92 17.77
CA GLY A 26 -1.59 14.32 18.19
C GLY A 26 -1.01 15.31 17.18
N LYS A 27 -0.05 16.13 17.61
CA LYS A 27 0.67 17.10 16.75
C LYS A 27 1.92 16.51 16.06
N HIS A 28 2.25 15.26 16.33
CA HIS A 28 3.47 14.62 15.81
C HIS A 28 3.17 13.66 14.66
N THR A 29 4.12 13.55 13.74
CA THR A 29 4.12 12.55 12.67
C THR A 29 5.46 11.82 12.68
N ALA A 30 5.42 10.49 12.65
CA ALA A 30 6.59 9.65 12.45
C ALA A 30 6.51 8.96 11.08
N VAL A 31 7.67 8.75 10.46
CA VAL A 31 7.81 7.98 9.22
C VAL A 31 8.56 6.70 9.56
N ILE A 32 7.97 5.55 9.25
CA ILE A 32 8.62 4.25 9.43
C ILE A 32 8.65 3.49 8.10
N LYS A 33 9.68 2.66 7.90
CA LYS A 33 9.76 1.74 6.76
C LYS A 33 9.19 0.39 7.16
N VAL A 34 8.29 -0.14 6.33
CA VAL A 34 7.65 -1.45 6.55
C VAL A 34 7.60 -2.24 5.26
N ARG A 35 7.72 -3.57 5.34
CA ARG A 35 7.39 -4.45 4.21
C ARG A 35 5.89 -4.69 4.18
N ALA A 36 5.26 -4.43 3.04
CA ALA A 36 3.83 -4.60 2.86
C ALA A 36 3.49 -5.08 1.44
N GLU A 37 2.39 -5.82 1.31
CA GLU A 37 1.75 -6.12 0.04
C GLU A 37 0.96 -4.88 -0.41
N VAL A 38 1.37 -4.27 -1.52
CA VAL A 38 0.77 -3.05 -2.08
C VAL A 38 0.31 -3.29 -3.52
N HIS A 39 -0.57 -2.42 -4.02
CA HIS A 39 -1.04 -2.53 -5.40
C HIS A 39 0.12 -2.41 -6.38
N SER A 40 0.14 -3.29 -7.39
CA SER A 40 1.05 -3.13 -8.51
C SER A 40 0.77 -1.80 -9.22
N PRO A 41 1.79 -1.01 -9.61
CA PRO A 41 1.60 0.29 -10.26
C PRO A 41 0.93 0.21 -11.63
N ARG A 42 0.69 -0.99 -12.17
CA ARG A 42 0.04 -1.23 -13.46
C ARG A 42 -1.42 -1.68 -13.33
N GLY A 43 -2.01 -1.61 -12.14
CA GLY A 43 -3.38 -2.04 -11.89
C GLY A 43 -4.44 -0.95 -12.08
N PRO A 44 -5.72 -1.33 -12.20
CA PRO A 44 -6.83 -0.38 -12.35
C PRO A 44 -7.03 0.55 -11.14
N CYS A 45 -6.50 0.18 -9.96
CA CYS A 45 -6.49 1.02 -8.76
C CYS A 45 -5.22 1.89 -8.64
N ALA A 46 -4.32 1.89 -9.64
CA ALA A 46 -3.13 2.72 -9.60
C ALA A 46 -3.51 4.21 -9.62
N PRO A 47 -2.83 5.07 -8.84
CA PRO A 47 -3.02 6.51 -8.94
C PRO A 47 -2.66 6.95 -10.36
N HIS A 48 -3.61 7.57 -11.06
CA HIS A 48 -3.34 8.18 -12.36
C HIS A 48 -2.45 9.41 -12.14
N PRO A 49 -1.40 9.62 -12.96
CA PRO A 49 -0.69 10.89 -12.94
C PRO A 49 -1.68 11.99 -13.33
N ILE A 50 -1.84 12.99 -12.45
CA ILE A 50 -2.57 14.23 -12.73
C ILE A 50 -1.71 15.09 -13.65
#